data_AF-T5ACD6-F1
#
_entry.id   AF-T5ACD6-F1
#
_cell.length_a   1.000
_cell.length_b   1.000
_cell.length_c   1.000
_cell.angle_alpha   90.00
_cell.angle_beta   90.00
_cell.angle_gamma   90.00
#
_symmetry.space_group_name_H-M   'P 1'
#
loop_
_entity.id
_entity.type
_entity.pdbx_description
1 polymer ?
#
loop_
_entity_poly.entity_id
_entity_poly.type
_entity_poly.pdbx_seq_one_letter_code
_entity_poly.pdbx_strand_id
1 'polypeptide(L)'
;MGQTMVIIHDRQAVQELLETGAKKTSGRPHTEFGNRLCGYGIFMIGRQLDDAFRWHRRLIHQQVGSKSVVSLYHGMMAMEVQRFLARVQREPENLLAELIKG
;
A
#
# COMPACT_ATOMS: atom_id res chain seq x y z
N MET A 1 13.83 -0.38 25.82
CA MET A 1 12.76 0.63 26.00
C MET A 1 11.69 0.34 24.96
N GLY A 2 10.44 0.14 25.37
CA GLY A 2 9.33 -0.23 24.48
C GLY A 2 8.70 0.98 23.78
N GLN A 3 7.94 0.72 22.72
CA GLN A 3 7.17 1.74 22.01
C GLN A 3 5.74 1.78 22.56
N THR A 4 5.31 2.93 23.09
CA THR A 4 3.93 3.12 23.55
C THR A 4 2.98 3.11 22.35
N MET A 5 2.00 2.22 22.37
CA MET A 5 0.94 2.16 21.36
C MET A 5 -0.38 2.64 21.96
N VAL A 6 -1.07 3.51 21.23
CA VAL A 6 -2.42 3.97 21.56
C VAL A 6 -3.37 3.36 20.54
N ILE A 7 -4.38 2.62 21.01
CA ILE A 7 -5.38 1.97 20.16
C ILE A 7 -6.68 2.75 20.29
N ILE A 8 -7.23 3.19 19.16
CA ILE A 8 -8.44 4.02 19.09
C ILE A 8 -9.50 3.25 18.30
N HIS A 9 -10.67 3.06 18.90
CA HIS A 9 -11.81 2.35 18.28
C HIS A 9 -13.00 3.27 17.97
N ASP A 10 -12.94 4.53 18.34
CA ASP A 10 -13.99 5.48 18.02
C ASP A 10 -13.91 5.94 16.56
N ARG A 11 -15.02 5.82 15.82
CA ARG A 11 -15.06 6.13 14.39
C ARG A 11 -14.79 7.60 14.11
N GLN A 12 -15.34 8.50 14.91
CA GLN A 12 -15.20 9.93 14.69
C GLN A 12 -13.76 10.38 14.95
N ALA A 13 -13.17 9.95 16.06
CA ALA A 13 -11.78 10.20 16.39
C ALA A 13 -10.83 9.64 15.31
N VAL A 14 -11.10 8.43 14.79
CA VAL A 14 -10.31 7.85 13.70
C VAL A 14 -10.41 8.70 12.43
N GLN A 15 -11.61 9.15 12.06
CA GLN A 15 -11.79 10.01 10.89
C GLN A 15 -11.07 11.35 11.04
N GLU A 16 -11.20 11.99 12.21
CA GLU A 16 -10.51 13.24 12.54
C GLU A 16 -9.00 13.09 12.46
N LEU A 17 -8.44 12.00 12.97
CA LEU A 17 -6.99 11.76 12.97
C LEU A 17 -6.47 11.36 11.58
N LEU A 18 -7.15 10.48 10.86
CA LEU A 18 -6.64 9.89 9.62
C LEU A 18 -6.97 10.70 8.35
N GLU A 19 -8.00 11.54 8.40
CA GLU A 19 -8.41 12.36 7.24
C GLU A 19 -8.15 13.84 7.49
N THR A 20 -8.88 14.46 8.40
CA THR A 20 -8.83 15.92 8.63
C THR A 20 -7.50 16.36 9.21
N GLY A 21 -6.99 15.62 10.18
CA GLY A 21 -5.76 15.86 10.93
C GLY A 21 -4.52 15.25 10.29
N ALA A 22 -4.65 14.52 9.17
CA ALA A 22 -3.59 13.69 8.58
C ALA A 22 -2.26 14.42 8.39
N LYS A 23 -2.29 15.72 8.08
CA LYS A 23 -1.06 16.53 7.94
C LYS A 23 -0.20 16.57 9.22
N LYS A 24 -0.81 16.44 10.39
CA LYS A 24 -0.14 16.48 11.71
C LYS A 24 0.10 15.08 12.29
N THR A 25 -0.74 14.11 11.94
CA THR A 25 -0.81 12.78 12.57
C THR A 25 -0.21 11.67 11.72
N SER A 26 0.08 11.91 10.43
CA SER A 26 0.61 10.88 9.51
C SER A 26 2.11 10.62 9.61
N GLY A 27 2.73 10.98 10.75
CA GLY A 27 4.11 10.61 11.04
C GLY A 27 4.24 9.08 11.11
N ARG A 28 5.19 8.52 10.36
CA ARG A 28 5.36 7.06 10.30
C ARG A 28 6.35 6.60 11.36
N PRO A 29 6.11 5.50 12.09
CA PRO A 29 7.12 4.96 12.99
C PRO A 29 8.42 4.63 12.25
N HIS A 30 9.56 4.99 12.84
CA HIS A 30 10.86 4.55 12.33
C HIS A 30 11.17 3.16 12.90
N THR A 31 11.50 2.22 12.01
CA THR A 31 11.97 0.88 12.37
C THR A 31 13.44 0.75 12.02
N GLU A 32 14.31 0.46 12.99
CA GLU A 32 15.76 0.35 12.73
C GLU A 32 16.05 -0.76 11.71
N PHE A 33 15.42 -1.93 11.87
CA PHE A 33 15.64 -3.04 10.95
C PHE A 33 15.14 -2.73 9.54
N GLY A 34 13.86 -2.37 9.39
CA GLY A 34 13.26 -2.13 8.07
C GLY A 34 13.79 -0.87 7.40
N ASN A 35 13.70 0.29 8.08
CA ASN A 35 14.02 1.56 7.45
C ASN A 35 15.53 1.74 7.23
N ARG A 36 16.37 1.32 8.18
CA ARG A 36 17.83 1.55 8.14
C ARG A 36 18.60 0.33 7.66
N LEU A 37 18.48 -0.82 8.33
CA LEU A 37 19.33 -1.98 8.02
C LEU A 37 18.97 -2.64 6.67
N CYS A 38 17.69 -2.79 6.36
CA CYS A 38 17.22 -3.28 5.07
C CYS A 38 17.11 -2.17 4.00
N GLY A 39 17.34 -0.91 4.38
CA GLY A 39 17.29 0.24 3.47
C GLY A 39 15.89 0.62 2.98
N TYR A 40 14.81 0.08 3.54
CA TYR A 40 13.45 0.37 3.07
C TYR A 40 12.97 1.80 3.39
N GLY A 41 13.74 2.57 4.16
CA GLY A 41 13.46 3.99 4.44
C GLY A 41 13.47 4.87 3.19
N ILE A 42 14.06 4.41 2.08
CA ILE A 42 14.06 5.15 0.81
C ILE A 42 12.71 5.11 0.08
N PHE A 43 11.90 4.08 0.33
CA PHE A 43 10.59 3.93 -0.30
C PHE A 43 9.59 4.93 0.26
N MET A 44 8.59 5.34 -0.54
CA MET A 44 7.57 6.29 -0.11
C MET A 44 6.89 5.86 1.21
N ILE A 45 6.61 4.56 1.37
CA ILE A 45 5.95 4.01 2.56
C ILE A 45 6.79 4.13 3.84
N GLY A 46 8.12 4.20 3.70
CA GLY A 46 9.06 4.31 4.82
C GLY A 46 9.45 5.74 5.17
N ARG A 47 8.95 6.73 4.44
CA ARG A 47 9.32 8.15 4.59
C ARG A 47 8.36 8.91 5.50
N GLN A 48 8.90 9.91 6.19
CA GLN A 48 8.08 10.94 6.84
C GLN A 48 7.37 11.80 5.79
N LEU A 49 6.42 12.64 6.22
CA LEU A 49 5.71 13.57 5.34
C LEU A 49 6.59 14.76 4.91
N ASP A 50 7.71 14.46 4.25
CA ASP A 50 8.68 15.43 3.73
C ASP A 50 8.47 15.74 2.23
N ASP A 51 9.36 16.54 1.65
CA ASP A 51 9.29 16.88 0.22
C ASP A 51 9.53 15.68 -0.69
N ALA A 52 10.38 14.73 -0.27
CA ALA A 52 10.64 13.51 -1.03
C ALA A 52 9.38 12.62 -1.08
N PHE A 53 8.65 12.49 0.02
CA PHE A 53 7.36 11.82 0.07
C PHE A 53 6.35 12.50 -0.88
N ARG A 54 6.25 13.83 -0.83
CA ARG A 54 5.35 14.59 -1.72
C ARG A 54 5.71 14.35 -3.18
N TRP A 55 6.99 14.32 -3.51
CA TRP A 55 7.48 14.05 -4.85
C TRP A 55 7.19 12.61 -5.31
N HIS A 56 7.49 11.59 -4.49
CA HIS A 56 7.13 10.19 -4.77
C HIS A 56 5.62 10.03 -4.98
N ARG A 57 4.80 10.64 -4.11
CA ARG A 57 3.35 10.59 -4.23
C ARG A 57 2.87 11.18 -5.55
N ARG A 58 3.46 12.29 -6.01
CA ARG A 58 3.13 12.88 -7.32
C ARG A 58 3.43 11.91 -8.46
N LEU A 59 4.60 11.25 -8.45
CA LEU A 59 4.96 10.28 -9.49
C LEU A 59 4.03 9.06 -9.49
N ILE A 60 3.76 8.48 -8.31
CA ILE A 60 2.86 7.32 -8.19
C ILE A 60 1.45 7.69 -8.62
N HIS A 61 0.97 8.89 -8.24
CA HIS A 61 -0.35 9.37 -8.63
C HIS A 61 -0.50 9.50 -10.16
N GLN A 62 0.58 9.72 -10.92
CA GLN A 62 0.53 9.74 -12.38
C GLN A 62 0.26 8.35 -12.99
N GLN A 63 0.49 7.26 -12.25
CA GLN A 63 0.30 5.89 -12.73
C GLN A 63 -0.95 5.23 -12.13
N VAL A 64 -1.28 5.53 -10.87
CA VAL A 64 -2.40 4.88 -10.15
C VAL A 64 -3.32 5.85 -9.40
N GLY A 65 -3.21 7.16 -9.66
CA GLY A 65 -3.93 8.19 -8.91
C GLY A 65 -5.33 8.52 -9.41
N SER A 66 -5.72 8.06 -10.61
CA SER A 66 -7.05 8.32 -11.15
C SER A 66 -7.64 7.07 -11.81
N LYS A 67 -8.97 7.02 -11.87
CA LYS A 67 -9.70 5.95 -12.55
C LYS A 67 -9.32 5.85 -14.03
N SER A 68 -9.10 6.99 -14.69
CA SER A 68 -8.73 7.01 -16.11
C SER A 68 -7.37 6.38 -16.36
N VAL A 69 -6.35 6.71 -15.55
CA VAL A 69 -5.02 6.10 -15.71
C VAL A 69 -5.07 4.62 -15.35
N VAL A 70 -5.74 4.25 -14.25
CA VAL A 70 -5.87 2.84 -13.84
C VAL A 70 -6.58 2.00 -14.91
N SER A 71 -7.54 2.58 -15.64
CA SER A 71 -8.27 1.84 -16.69
C SER A 71 -7.38 1.35 -17.84
N LEU A 72 -6.21 1.96 -18.05
CA LEU A 72 -5.23 1.50 -19.05
C LEU A 72 -4.72 0.08 -18.74
N TYR A 73 -4.74 -0.33 -17.47
CA TYR A 73 -4.30 -1.65 -17.03
C TYR A 73 -5.43 -2.69 -17.00
N HIS A 74 -6.70 -2.29 -17.20
CA HIS A 74 -7.84 -3.21 -17.07
C HIS A 74 -7.76 -4.40 -18.03
N GLY A 75 -7.32 -4.19 -19.27
CA GLY A 75 -7.16 -5.27 -20.25
C GLY A 75 -6.13 -6.32 -19.79
N MET A 76 -4.97 -5.85 -19.32
CA MET A 76 -3.93 -6.72 -18.76
C MET A 76 -4.44 -7.47 -17.52
N MET A 77 -5.06 -6.78 -16.57
CA MET A 77 -5.61 -7.41 -15.36
C MET A 77 -6.69 -8.44 -15.70
N ALA A 78 -7.57 -8.17 -16.66
CA ALA A 78 -8.60 -9.11 -17.08
C ALA A 78 -8.00 -10.40 -17.64
N MET A 79 -6.94 -10.31 -18.43
CA MET A 79 -6.22 -11.49 -18.93
C MET A 79 -5.59 -12.30 -17.80
N GLU A 80 -4.90 -11.66 -16.85
CA GLU A 80 -4.28 -12.37 -15.73
C GLU A 80 -5.32 -13.01 -14.81
N VAL A 81 -6.45 -12.35 -14.58
CA VAL A 81 -7.59 -12.92 -13.85
C VAL A 81 -8.13 -14.15 -14.56
N GLN A 82 -8.33 -14.10 -15.89
CA GLN A 82 -8.79 -15.28 -16.64
C GLN A 82 -7.81 -16.45 -16.53
N ARG A 83 -6.50 -16.20 -16.65
CA ARG A 83 -5.48 -17.24 -16.50
C ARG A 83 -5.47 -17.82 -15.09
N PHE A 84 -5.53 -16.97 -14.07
CA PHE A 84 -5.64 -17.39 -12.68
C PHE A 84 -6.86 -18.29 -12.45
N LEU A 85 -8.04 -17.87 -12.90
CA LEU A 85 -9.28 -18.65 -12.75
C LEU A 85 -9.21 -20.00 -13.47
N ALA A 86 -8.61 -20.05 -14.67
CA ALA A 86 -8.43 -21.31 -15.40
C ALA A 86 -7.49 -22.28 -14.67
N ARG A 87 -6.45 -21.78 -13.98
CA ARG A 87 -5.56 -22.63 -13.17
C ARG A 87 -6.23 -23.12 -11.91
N VAL A 88 -6.92 -22.23 -11.19
CA VAL A 88 -7.70 -22.59 -10.00
C VAL A 88 -8.81 -23.59 -10.34
N GLN A 89 -9.43 -23.49 -11.51
CA GLN A 89 -10.41 -24.48 -11.95
C GLN A 89 -9.82 -25.88 -12.11
N ARG A 90 -8.54 -25.99 -12.48
CA ARG A 90 -7.85 -27.29 -12.63
C ARG A 90 -7.39 -27.85 -11.30
N GLU A 91 -6.92 -27.00 -10.39
CA GLU A 91 -6.40 -27.38 -9.07
C GLU A 91 -6.97 -26.45 -7.98
N PRO A 92 -8.25 -26.62 -7.60
CA PRO A 92 -8.94 -25.70 -6.69
C PRO A 92 -8.36 -25.69 -5.28
N GLU A 93 -7.79 -26.81 -4.83
CA GLU A 93 -7.07 -26.95 -3.57
C GLU A 93 -5.80 -26.09 -3.48
N ASN A 94 -5.26 -25.63 -4.61
CA ASN A 94 -3.99 -24.91 -4.69
C ASN A 94 -4.15 -23.40 -4.93
N LEU A 95 -5.27 -22.81 -4.49
CA LEU A 95 -5.60 -21.38 -4.70
C LEU A 95 -4.43 -20.41 -4.44
N LEU A 96 -3.76 -20.54 -3.28
CA LEU A 96 -2.66 -19.65 -2.92
C LEU A 96 -1.42 -19.86 -3.79
N ALA A 97 -1.11 -21.11 -4.13
CA ALA A 97 0.00 -21.41 -5.03
C ALA A 97 -0.27 -20.86 -6.44
N GLU A 98 -1.53 -20.89 -6.90
CA GLU A 98 -1.92 -20.35 -8.20
C GLU A 98 -1.95 -18.82 -8.27
N LEU A 99 -2.13 -18.15 -7.13
CA LEU A 99 -2.12 -16.70 -7.01
C LEU A 99 -0.70 -16.12 -7.16
N ILE A 100 0.33 -16.85 -6.72
CA ILE A 100 1.72 -16.36 -6.64
C ILE A 100 2.50 -16.62 -7.95
N LYS A 101 1.94 -17.39 -8.88
CA LYS A 101 2.56 -17.76 -10.18
C LYS A 101 2.43 -16.69 -11.28
N GLY A 102 1.96 -15.49 -10.93
CA GLY A 102 1.76 -14.36 -11.86
C GLY A 102 3.04 -13.60 -12.15
#